data_AF-A0A7L4GH39-F1
#
_entry.id   AF-A0A7L4GH39-F1
#
_cell.length_a   1.000
_cell.length_b   1.000
_cell.length_c   1.000
_cell.angle_alpha   90.00
_cell.angle_beta   90.00
_cell.angle_gamma   90.00
#
_symmetry.space_group_name_H-M   'P 1'
#
loop_
_entity.id
_entity.type
_entity.pdbx_description
1 polymer ?
#
loop_
_entity_poly.entity_id
_entity_poly.type
_entity_poly.pdbx_seq_one_letter_code
_entity_poly.pdbx_strand_id
1 'polypeptide(L)'
;LFSVFDYSYRDYILSWYGQLSRDEGQLYQLLSEDFWEIAKQLRQRLSHIDVVKVVCNDVVKALLSHFCDLKGANARQEDLPRPFLLHPCLRSSGEEVRFLQKCSQILVCCLLPSKDVQSVSLRIVLAEILATKVLKPVVELLSDPDYINRMLLSQLEYREQMNEHQKKDYTYAPSYEEFIKLINSSSDVEFLKQLRYQIVVEIVQATTISSIPQVKRQKDSKGKESAAMKADLLRARNVKRYINQLTVAKKQCEKRIRLLGGPAYDQQEDGISDEGDGPQSQKILQFEEILANSSYREHFRIYLERMDKMALIGLWESVEYLKNANKAEIPQLVSEIYQNFFVESREIPVEKSLYKEIQQSLVGNKGIEVFYRIQADVYETLKDRYYPSFIVSDLYERSVKKEEERSSAQLTAEDKDEVSQGCEEATEECSTRINEQASYAVNKLRQLNDKLEYKKQALNSICNSPKPDKKIVSKLKDEITLMEREHNDLQLHIARTDWWCENLGMWKAFIVSGEVLEENGEQVPCYSVMVSLQEVGGAETKNWTVPRKLSEFQNLHRKLSE
;
A
#
# COMPACT_ATOMS: atom_id res chain seq x y z
N LEU A 1 -36.87 -10.42 -40.70
CA LEU A 1 -36.77 -10.10 -42.14
C LEU A 1 -38.07 -10.39 -42.88
N PHE A 2 -38.66 -11.59 -42.75
CA PHE A 2 -39.94 -11.94 -43.41
C PHE A 2 -41.06 -10.92 -43.11
N SER A 3 -41.35 -10.64 -41.83
CA SER A 3 -42.36 -9.65 -41.45
C SER A 3 -42.06 -8.22 -41.94
N VAL A 4 -40.77 -7.87 -42.10
CA VAL A 4 -40.36 -6.54 -42.59
C VAL A 4 -40.71 -6.41 -44.07
N PHE A 5 -40.43 -7.45 -44.86
CA PHE A 5 -40.82 -7.50 -46.27
C PHE A 5 -42.34 -7.45 -46.44
N ASP A 6 -43.07 -8.25 -45.67
CA ASP A 6 -44.54 -8.31 -45.75
C ASP A 6 -45.20 -6.97 -45.46
N TYR A 7 -44.78 -6.30 -44.37
CA TYR A 7 -45.30 -4.97 -44.04
C TYR A 7 -44.91 -3.94 -45.11
N SER A 8 -43.67 -3.99 -45.62
CA SER A 8 -43.22 -3.06 -46.67
C SER A 8 -43.99 -3.27 -47.97
N TYR A 9 -44.20 -4.52 -48.39
CA TYR A 9 -44.98 -4.86 -49.58
C TYR A 9 -46.44 -4.42 -49.41
N ARG A 10 -47.07 -4.74 -48.28
CA ARG A 10 -48.45 -4.35 -47.99
C ARG A 10 -48.63 -2.82 -48.04
N ASP A 11 -47.77 -2.10 -47.35
CA ASP A 11 -47.97 -0.66 -47.11
C ASP A 11 -47.52 0.19 -48.30
N TYR A 12 -46.45 -0.19 -49.00
CA TYR A 12 -45.84 0.62 -50.06
C TYR A 12 -46.02 0.10 -51.48
N ILE A 13 -46.45 -1.14 -51.69
CA ILE A 13 -46.61 -1.73 -53.05
C ILE A 13 -48.06 -2.12 -53.27
N LEU A 14 -48.61 -2.99 -52.42
CA LEU A 14 -49.98 -3.50 -52.55
C LEU A 14 -51.03 -2.39 -52.45
N SER A 15 -50.76 -1.35 -51.65
CA SER A 15 -51.65 -0.21 -51.43
C SER A 15 -52.07 0.53 -52.72
N TRP A 16 -51.22 0.53 -53.75
CA TRP A 16 -51.55 1.11 -55.06
C TRP A 16 -51.57 0.05 -56.18
N TYR A 17 -50.72 -0.98 -56.12
CA TYR A 17 -50.61 -2.01 -57.16
C TYR A 17 -51.85 -2.90 -57.24
N GLY A 18 -52.47 -3.22 -56.10
CA GLY A 18 -53.64 -4.10 -56.04
C GLY A 18 -54.87 -3.54 -56.75
N GLN A 19 -54.98 -2.22 -56.91
CA GLN A 19 -56.06 -1.59 -57.66
C GLN A 19 -55.80 -1.55 -59.17
N LEU A 20 -54.54 -1.66 -59.59
CA LEU A 20 -54.10 -1.52 -60.98
C LEU A 20 -53.89 -2.86 -61.69
N SER A 21 -53.64 -3.92 -60.93
CA SER A 21 -53.27 -5.24 -61.45
C SER A 21 -54.27 -6.32 -61.04
N ARG A 22 -54.44 -7.34 -61.89
CA ARG A 22 -55.13 -8.61 -61.55
C ARG A 22 -54.15 -9.71 -61.14
N ASP A 23 -52.92 -9.33 -60.79
CA ASP A 23 -51.88 -10.24 -60.36
C ASP A 23 -52.30 -11.01 -59.10
N GLU A 24 -52.27 -12.34 -59.16
CA GLU A 24 -52.57 -13.25 -58.04
C GLU A 24 -51.31 -13.54 -57.21
N GLY A 25 -50.48 -12.51 -56.97
CA GLY A 25 -49.30 -12.59 -56.11
C GLY A 25 -47.99 -13.01 -56.79
N GLN A 26 -47.90 -13.01 -58.13
CA GLN A 26 -46.63 -13.27 -58.82
C GLN A 26 -45.61 -12.17 -58.55
N LEU A 27 -46.03 -10.91 -58.49
CA LEU A 27 -45.14 -9.80 -58.13
C LEU A 27 -44.60 -9.95 -56.71
N TYR A 28 -45.45 -10.40 -55.77
CA TYR A 28 -45.01 -10.68 -54.40
C TYR A 28 -43.92 -11.73 -54.38
N GLN A 29 -44.08 -12.84 -55.11
CA GLN A 29 -43.08 -13.90 -55.19
C GLN A 29 -41.75 -13.40 -55.78
N LEU A 30 -41.80 -12.70 -56.91
CA LEU A 30 -40.59 -12.15 -57.56
C LEU A 30 -39.83 -11.18 -56.65
N LEU A 31 -40.53 -10.21 -56.04
CA LEU A 31 -39.91 -9.26 -55.13
C LEU A 31 -39.40 -9.92 -53.85
N SER A 32 -40.06 -10.98 -53.39
CA SER A 32 -39.62 -11.75 -52.22
C SER A 32 -38.30 -12.47 -52.52
N GLU A 33 -38.19 -13.12 -53.68
CA GLU A 33 -36.95 -13.75 -54.13
C GLU A 33 -35.80 -12.73 -54.22
N ASP A 34 -36.04 -11.56 -54.83
CA ASP A 34 -35.04 -10.51 -54.95
C ASP A 34 -34.64 -9.93 -53.59
N PHE A 35 -35.61 -9.72 -52.70
CA PHE A 35 -35.36 -9.27 -51.32
C PHE A 35 -34.51 -10.28 -50.55
N TRP A 36 -34.79 -11.58 -50.68
CA TRP A 36 -34.03 -12.63 -50.03
C TRP A 36 -32.61 -12.76 -50.58
N GLU A 37 -32.42 -12.59 -51.89
CA GLU A 37 -31.08 -12.58 -52.47
C GLU A 37 -30.30 -11.34 -52.00
N ILE A 38 -30.91 -10.15 -51.96
CA ILE A 38 -30.30 -8.94 -51.38
C ILE A 38 -29.91 -9.18 -49.91
N ALA A 39 -30.81 -9.75 -49.10
CA ALA A 39 -30.56 -10.04 -47.70
C ALA A 39 -29.43 -11.07 -47.51
N LYS A 40 -29.34 -12.07 -48.40
CA LYS A 40 -28.27 -13.07 -48.42
C LYS A 40 -26.92 -12.44 -48.77
N GLN A 41 -26.87 -11.60 -49.81
CA GLN A 41 -25.67 -10.87 -50.20
C GLN A 41 -25.20 -9.93 -49.07
N LEU A 42 -26.14 -9.23 -48.43
CA LEU A 42 -25.86 -8.39 -47.27
C LEU A 42 -25.28 -9.21 -46.11
N ARG A 43 -25.92 -10.33 -45.74
CA ARG A 43 -25.47 -11.21 -44.66
C ARG A 43 -24.07 -11.77 -44.93
N GLN A 44 -23.82 -12.24 -46.16
CA GLN A 44 -22.51 -12.78 -46.54
C GLN A 44 -21.43 -11.70 -46.39
N ARG A 45 -21.68 -10.48 -46.87
CA ARG A 45 -20.73 -9.39 -46.74
C ARG A 45 -20.50 -8.98 -45.28
N LEU A 46 -21.57 -8.86 -44.49
CA LEU A 46 -21.47 -8.56 -43.06
C LEU A 46 -20.72 -9.65 -42.29
N SER A 47 -20.82 -10.92 -42.69
CA SER A 47 -20.08 -12.01 -42.04
C SER A 47 -18.57 -11.96 -42.24
N HIS A 48 -18.10 -11.22 -43.26
CA HIS A 48 -16.67 -10.98 -43.48
C HIS A 48 -16.14 -9.76 -42.71
N ILE A 49 -17.01 -9.01 -42.03
CA ILE A 49 -16.59 -7.86 -41.22
C ILE A 49 -16.09 -8.36 -39.88
N ASP A 50 -14.84 -8.06 -39.57
CA ASP A 50 -14.30 -8.22 -38.23
C ASP A 50 -14.89 -7.12 -37.32
N VAL A 51 -16.02 -7.45 -36.67
CA VAL A 51 -16.74 -6.55 -35.79
C VAL A 51 -15.86 -6.08 -34.63
N VAL A 52 -14.96 -6.94 -34.11
CA VAL A 52 -14.07 -6.59 -33.00
C VAL A 52 -13.06 -5.55 -33.46
N LYS A 53 -12.44 -5.75 -34.61
CA LYS A 53 -11.52 -4.75 -35.18
C LYS A 53 -12.23 -3.42 -35.45
N VAL A 54 -13.42 -3.45 -36.05
CA VAL A 54 -14.17 -2.22 -36.34
C VAL A 54 -14.52 -1.47 -35.05
N VAL A 55 -15.12 -2.15 -34.08
CA VAL A 55 -15.65 -1.50 -32.86
C VAL A 55 -14.53 -1.12 -31.88
N CYS A 56 -13.58 -2.03 -31.62
CA CYS A 56 -12.57 -1.84 -30.58
C CYS A 56 -11.32 -1.11 -31.08
N ASN A 57 -11.05 -1.09 -32.39
CA ASN A 57 -9.84 -0.49 -32.96
C ASN A 57 -10.17 0.70 -33.86
N ASP A 58 -10.89 0.47 -34.95
CA ASP A 58 -11.06 1.50 -36.00
C ASP A 58 -11.92 2.67 -35.51
N VAL A 59 -13.06 2.39 -34.86
CA VAL A 59 -13.93 3.42 -34.26
C VAL A 59 -13.21 4.15 -33.12
N VAL A 60 -12.51 3.43 -32.24
CA VAL A 60 -11.77 4.05 -31.12
C VAL A 60 -10.68 4.98 -31.63
N LYS A 61 -9.92 4.56 -32.65
CA LYS A 61 -8.90 5.41 -33.29
C LYS A 61 -9.51 6.64 -33.95
N ALA A 62 -10.62 6.47 -34.67
CA ALA A 62 -11.31 7.59 -35.31
C ALA A 62 -11.82 8.60 -34.27
N LEU A 63 -12.46 8.13 -33.19
CA LEU A 63 -12.92 8.98 -32.09
C LEU A 63 -11.76 9.68 -31.39
N LEU A 64 -10.67 8.97 -31.11
CA LEU A 64 -9.48 9.54 -30.50
C LEU A 64 -8.87 10.64 -31.37
N SER A 65 -8.76 10.41 -32.69
CA SER A 65 -8.30 11.42 -33.64
C SER A 65 -9.20 12.66 -33.61
N HIS A 66 -10.52 12.46 -33.64
CA HIS A 66 -11.50 13.54 -33.56
C HIS A 66 -11.38 14.34 -32.25
N PHE A 67 -11.20 13.69 -31.10
CA PHE A 67 -11.00 14.36 -29.82
C PHE A 67 -9.67 15.14 -29.78
N CYS A 68 -8.60 14.59 -30.35
CA CYS A 68 -7.32 15.29 -30.47
C CYS A 68 -7.45 16.56 -31.34
N ASP A 69 -8.11 16.45 -32.49
CA ASP A 69 -8.34 17.59 -33.38
C ASP A 69 -9.23 18.66 -32.71
N LEU A 70 -10.27 18.24 -31.98
CA LEU A 70 -11.14 19.15 -31.23
C LEU A 70 -10.39 19.84 -30.09
N LYS A 71 -9.54 19.13 -29.36
CA LYS A 71 -8.68 19.69 -28.32
C LYS A 71 -7.69 20.71 -28.89
N GLY A 72 -7.09 20.42 -30.05
CA GLY A 72 -6.19 21.33 -30.75
C GLY A 72 -6.86 22.61 -31.26
N ALA A 73 -8.14 22.52 -31.62
CA ALA A 73 -8.94 23.68 -32.02
C ALA A 73 -9.42 24.54 -30.83
N ASN A 74 -9.47 23.98 -29.63
CA ASN A 74 -9.98 24.63 -28.42
C ASN A 74 -8.87 25.18 -27.49
N ALA A 75 -7.63 25.29 -27.99
CA ALA A 75 -6.48 25.73 -27.21
C ALA A 75 -6.67 27.17 -26.71
N ARG A 76 -6.56 27.35 -25.38
CA ARG A 76 -6.70 28.65 -24.72
C ARG A 76 -5.50 29.54 -25.04
N GLN A 77 -5.75 30.60 -25.80
CA GLN A 77 -5.10 31.92 -25.82
C GLN A 77 -3.59 32.09 -26.12
N GLU A 78 -2.71 31.08 -26.16
CA GLU A 78 -1.27 31.31 -26.42
C GLU A 78 -0.73 30.78 -27.77
N ASP A 79 -1.40 29.84 -28.44
CA ASP A 79 -1.06 29.38 -29.79
C ASP A 79 -2.16 29.71 -30.82
N LEU A 80 -1.77 29.97 -32.08
CA LEU A 80 -2.72 30.15 -33.19
C LEU A 80 -3.64 28.92 -33.28
N PRO A 81 -4.97 29.05 -33.07
CA PRO A 81 -5.87 27.91 -33.02
C PRO A 81 -5.88 27.19 -34.36
N ARG A 82 -5.53 25.90 -34.36
CA ARG A 82 -5.64 25.06 -35.56
C ARG A 82 -7.13 24.86 -35.86
N PRO A 83 -7.62 25.20 -37.07
CA PRO A 83 -9.04 25.07 -37.37
C PRO A 83 -9.45 23.59 -37.34
N PHE A 84 -10.59 23.30 -36.72
CA PHE A 84 -11.20 21.98 -36.77
C PHE A 84 -11.77 21.74 -38.18
N LEU A 85 -11.13 20.87 -38.95
CA LEU A 85 -11.54 20.57 -40.32
C LEU A 85 -12.67 19.54 -40.32
N LEU A 86 -13.89 20.01 -40.51
CA LEU A 86 -15.03 19.14 -40.78
C LEU A 86 -14.82 18.39 -42.09
N HIS A 87 -15.23 17.11 -42.12
CA HIS A 87 -15.23 16.34 -43.34
C HIS A 87 -16.07 17.05 -44.43
N PRO A 88 -15.65 17.12 -45.70
CA PRO A 88 -16.33 17.92 -46.72
C PRO A 88 -17.81 17.60 -46.90
N CYS A 89 -18.24 16.36 -46.66
CA CYS A 89 -19.65 15.98 -46.74
C CYS A 89 -20.52 16.62 -45.64
N LEU A 90 -19.93 17.02 -44.51
CA LEU A 90 -20.65 17.65 -43.40
C LEU A 90 -20.69 19.18 -43.52
N ARG A 91 -20.16 19.74 -44.61
CA ARG A 91 -20.12 21.19 -44.84
C ARG A 91 -21.53 21.78 -45.00
N SER A 92 -22.46 21.02 -45.56
CA SER A 92 -23.87 21.41 -45.67
C SER A 92 -24.75 20.16 -45.77
N SER A 93 -26.03 20.29 -45.40
CA SER A 93 -27.00 19.21 -45.52
C SER A 93 -27.10 18.65 -46.95
N GLY A 94 -26.94 19.49 -47.98
CA GLY A 94 -26.96 19.04 -49.37
C GLY A 94 -25.75 18.17 -49.76
N GLU A 95 -24.55 18.51 -49.26
CA GLU A 95 -23.34 17.72 -49.51
C GLU A 95 -23.35 16.39 -48.75
N GLU A 96 -23.99 16.37 -47.58
CA GLU A 96 -24.19 15.15 -46.79
C GLU A 96 -25.10 14.17 -47.55
N VAL A 97 -26.23 14.65 -48.07
CA VAL A 97 -27.15 13.83 -48.88
C VAL A 97 -26.45 13.33 -50.15
N ARG A 98 -25.68 14.16 -50.84
CA ARG A 98 -24.89 13.73 -52.01
C ARG A 98 -23.88 12.65 -51.69
N PHE A 99 -23.24 12.73 -50.54
CA PHE A 99 -22.33 11.68 -50.08
C PHE A 99 -23.08 10.37 -49.82
N LEU A 100 -24.21 10.42 -49.11
CA LEU A 100 -25.05 9.25 -48.86
C LEU A 100 -25.63 8.65 -50.14
N GLN A 101 -25.95 9.46 -51.15
CA GLN A 101 -26.35 9.00 -52.49
C GLN A 101 -25.22 8.21 -53.16
N LYS A 102 -23.98 8.70 -53.13
CA LYS A 102 -22.82 7.96 -53.67
C LYS A 102 -22.61 6.63 -52.95
N CYS A 103 -22.68 6.63 -51.60
CA CYS A 103 -22.62 5.39 -50.83
C CYS A 103 -23.74 4.43 -51.22
N SER A 104 -24.96 4.94 -51.37
CA SER A 104 -26.13 4.14 -51.75
C SER A 104 -26.00 3.56 -53.15
N GLN A 105 -25.46 4.30 -54.12
CA GLN A 105 -25.18 3.78 -55.46
C GLN A 105 -24.23 2.58 -55.42
N ILE A 106 -23.16 2.67 -54.62
CA ILE A 106 -22.19 1.58 -54.44
C ILE A 106 -22.87 0.38 -53.77
N LEU A 107 -23.61 0.61 -52.69
CA LEU A 107 -24.33 -0.44 -51.95
C LEU A 107 -25.34 -1.15 -52.84
N VAL A 108 -26.15 -0.39 -53.59
CA VAL A 108 -27.14 -0.94 -54.54
C VAL A 108 -26.46 -1.79 -55.61
N CYS A 109 -25.32 -1.36 -56.16
CA CYS A 109 -24.56 -2.18 -57.12
C CYS A 109 -23.97 -3.46 -56.50
N CYS A 110 -23.68 -3.44 -55.20
CA CYS A 110 -23.08 -4.58 -54.49
C CYS A 110 -24.09 -5.60 -53.97
N LEU A 111 -25.36 -5.18 -53.81
CA LEU A 111 -26.42 -5.95 -53.15
C LEU A 111 -27.50 -6.45 -54.12
N LEU A 112 -27.78 -5.72 -55.21
CA LEU A 112 -28.79 -6.14 -56.19
C LEU A 112 -28.39 -7.44 -56.92
N PRO A 113 -29.37 -8.28 -57.30
CA PRO A 113 -29.14 -9.42 -58.19
C PRO A 113 -28.54 -8.98 -59.54
N SER A 114 -27.69 -9.83 -60.14
CA SER A 114 -26.98 -9.52 -61.39
C SER A 114 -27.90 -9.19 -62.57
N LYS A 115 -29.12 -9.77 -62.58
CA LYS A 115 -30.18 -9.48 -63.54
C LYS A 115 -30.69 -8.03 -63.45
N ASP A 116 -30.70 -7.44 -62.26
CA ASP A 116 -31.34 -6.16 -61.98
C ASP A 116 -30.35 -4.98 -61.92
N VAL A 117 -29.07 -5.25 -61.64
CA VAL A 117 -27.98 -4.26 -61.65
C VAL A 117 -27.87 -3.55 -63.01
N GLN A 118 -28.23 -4.22 -64.11
CA GLN A 118 -28.15 -3.61 -65.45
C GLN A 118 -29.19 -2.49 -65.65
N SER A 119 -30.28 -2.49 -64.88
CA SER A 119 -31.31 -1.46 -64.98
C SER A 119 -30.85 -0.15 -64.34
N VAL A 120 -30.58 0.85 -65.18
CA VAL A 120 -30.14 2.19 -64.73
C VAL A 120 -31.21 2.87 -63.88
N SER A 121 -32.47 2.83 -64.33
CA SER A 121 -33.59 3.47 -63.61
C SER A 121 -33.80 2.86 -62.23
N LEU A 122 -33.73 1.52 -62.12
CA LEU A 122 -33.88 0.83 -60.84
C LEU A 122 -32.75 1.19 -59.88
N ARG A 123 -31.49 1.20 -60.35
CA ARG A 123 -30.34 1.60 -59.53
C ARG A 123 -30.44 3.01 -59.00
N ILE A 124 -30.87 3.97 -59.84
CA ILE A 124 -31.01 5.36 -59.43
C ILE A 124 -32.11 5.49 -58.37
N VAL A 125 -33.29 4.92 -58.61
CA VAL A 125 -34.43 5.02 -57.68
C VAL A 125 -34.11 4.34 -56.35
N LEU A 126 -33.55 3.13 -56.38
CA LEU A 126 -33.19 2.41 -55.14
C LEU A 126 -32.08 3.12 -54.37
N ALA A 127 -31.09 3.69 -55.06
CA ALA A 127 -30.04 4.46 -54.40
C ALA A 127 -30.60 5.73 -53.75
N GLU A 128 -31.56 6.40 -54.39
CA GLU A 128 -32.19 7.60 -53.85
C GLU A 128 -33.05 7.27 -52.62
N ILE A 129 -33.84 6.20 -52.68
CA ILE A 129 -34.64 5.72 -51.55
C ILE A 129 -33.71 5.31 -50.39
N LEU A 130 -32.67 4.54 -50.67
CA LEU A 130 -31.71 4.10 -49.65
C LEU A 130 -31.01 5.30 -48.98
N ALA A 131 -30.58 6.29 -49.76
CA ALA A 131 -29.93 7.48 -49.22
C ALA A 131 -30.88 8.32 -48.35
N THR A 132 -32.08 8.62 -48.85
CA THR A 132 -32.97 9.62 -48.24
C THR A 132 -33.93 9.04 -47.21
N LYS A 133 -34.37 7.79 -47.37
CA LYS A 133 -35.37 7.15 -46.48
C LYS A 133 -34.76 6.19 -45.47
N VAL A 134 -33.50 5.78 -45.67
CA VAL A 134 -32.83 4.82 -44.77
C VAL A 134 -31.57 5.43 -44.17
N LEU A 135 -30.54 5.70 -44.98
CA LEU A 135 -29.24 6.11 -44.45
C LEU A 135 -29.27 7.48 -43.77
N LYS A 136 -29.92 8.49 -44.36
CA LYS A 136 -30.00 9.83 -43.78
C LYS A 136 -30.70 9.83 -42.41
N PRO A 137 -31.92 9.24 -42.26
CA PRO A 137 -32.54 9.10 -40.95
C PRO A 137 -31.71 8.29 -39.94
N VAL A 138 -31.02 7.24 -40.41
CA VAL A 138 -30.14 6.43 -39.53
C VAL A 138 -28.96 7.25 -39.03
N VAL A 139 -28.30 8.03 -39.89
CA VAL A 139 -27.20 8.92 -39.50
C VAL A 139 -27.70 9.97 -38.51
N GLU A 140 -28.87 10.58 -38.76
CA GLU A 140 -29.46 11.57 -37.85
C GLU A 140 -29.80 10.96 -36.48
N LEU A 141 -30.41 9.77 -36.45
CA LEU A 141 -30.73 9.07 -35.21
C LEU A 141 -29.48 8.69 -34.41
N LEU A 142 -28.47 8.13 -35.08
CA LEU A 142 -27.23 7.69 -34.43
C LEU A 142 -26.34 8.85 -33.99
N SER A 143 -26.51 10.04 -34.59
CA SER A 143 -25.77 11.25 -34.23
C SER A 143 -26.52 12.14 -33.23
N ASP A 144 -27.78 11.83 -32.92
CA ASP A 144 -28.59 12.58 -31.97
C ASP A 144 -28.07 12.36 -30.53
N PRO A 145 -27.59 13.42 -29.84
CA PRO A 145 -27.11 13.31 -28.47
C PRO A 145 -28.16 12.76 -27.50
N ASP A 146 -29.44 13.08 -27.67
CA ASP A 146 -30.50 12.57 -26.78
C ASP A 146 -30.68 11.06 -26.97
N TYR A 147 -30.69 10.58 -28.21
CA TYR A 147 -30.75 9.15 -28.50
C TYR A 147 -29.55 8.40 -27.93
N ILE A 148 -28.33 8.91 -28.11
CA ILE A 148 -27.10 8.31 -27.55
C ILE A 148 -27.19 8.26 -26.02
N ASN A 149 -27.57 9.36 -25.38
CA ASN A 149 -27.67 9.43 -23.93
C ASN A 149 -28.73 8.47 -23.37
N ARG A 150 -29.92 8.41 -23.99
CA ARG A 150 -30.98 7.46 -23.60
C ARG A 150 -30.54 6.02 -23.79
N MET A 151 -29.83 5.71 -24.87
CA MET A 151 -29.27 4.38 -25.10
C MET A 151 -28.29 4.02 -23.99
N LEU A 152 -27.37 4.92 -23.63
CA LEU A 152 -26.40 4.70 -22.54
C LEU A 152 -27.12 4.50 -21.19
N LEU A 153 -28.11 5.34 -20.87
CA LEU A 153 -28.90 5.21 -19.65
C LEU A 153 -29.63 3.86 -19.59
N SER A 154 -30.31 3.47 -20.67
CA SER A 154 -30.99 2.17 -20.74
C SER A 154 -30.03 1.00 -20.54
N GLN A 155 -28.81 1.07 -21.08
CA GLN A 155 -27.78 0.04 -20.85
C GLN A 155 -27.27 0.01 -19.42
N LEU A 156 -27.12 1.18 -18.77
CA LEU A 156 -26.72 1.27 -17.37
C LEU A 156 -27.81 0.71 -16.43
N GLU A 157 -29.07 1.09 -16.66
CA GLU A 157 -30.23 0.58 -15.92
C GLU A 157 -30.39 -0.94 -16.07
N TYR A 158 -30.23 -1.46 -17.30
CA TYR A 158 -30.26 -2.90 -17.54
C TYR A 158 -29.16 -3.64 -16.76
N ARG A 159 -27.92 -3.10 -16.76
CA ARG A 159 -26.82 -3.67 -15.98
C ARG A 159 -27.07 -3.61 -14.48
N GLU A 160 -27.65 -2.51 -13.98
CA GLU A 160 -27.99 -2.36 -12.57
C GLU A 160 -29.05 -3.39 -12.13
N GLN A 161 -30.12 -3.55 -12.92
CA GLN A 161 -31.17 -4.55 -12.66
C GLN A 161 -30.62 -5.98 -12.67
N MET A 162 -29.73 -6.30 -13.63
CA MET A 162 -29.07 -7.61 -13.68
C MET A 162 -28.22 -7.85 -12.43
N ASN A 163 -27.43 -6.85 -12.00
CA ASN A 163 -26.62 -6.94 -10.79
C ASN A 163 -27.47 -7.10 -9.52
N GLU A 164 -28.60 -6.37 -9.40
CA GLU A 164 -29.50 -6.49 -8.26
C GLU A 164 -30.18 -7.86 -8.17
N HIS A 165 -30.63 -8.40 -9.32
CA HIS A 165 -31.25 -9.72 -9.38
C HIS A 165 -30.26 -10.80 -8.93
N GLN A 166 -29.05 -10.75 -9.49
CA GLN A 166 -27.99 -11.69 -9.16
C GLN A 166 -27.50 -11.57 -7.70
N LYS A 167 -27.51 -10.37 -7.11
CA LYS A 167 -27.20 -10.14 -5.68
C LYS A 167 -28.25 -10.75 -4.75
N LYS A 168 -29.53 -10.70 -5.15
CA LYS A 168 -30.62 -11.36 -4.40
C LYS A 168 -30.46 -12.88 -4.44
N ASP A 169 -30.20 -13.44 -5.62
CA ASP A 169 -30.01 -14.89 -5.76
C ASP A 169 -28.83 -15.42 -4.93
N TYR A 170 -27.77 -14.63 -4.81
CA TYR A 170 -26.66 -14.91 -3.90
C TYR A 170 -27.08 -14.89 -2.42
N THR A 171 -27.70 -13.79 -1.98
CA THR A 171 -27.98 -13.53 -0.55
C THR A 171 -29.01 -14.50 0.01
N TYR A 172 -29.91 -14.99 -0.83
CA TYR A 172 -31.04 -15.82 -0.43
C TYR A 172 -30.87 -17.30 -0.82
N ALA A 173 -29.69 -17.75 -1.25
CA ALA A 173 -29.43 -19.15 -1.53
C ALA A 173 -29.73 -20.01 -0.27
N PRO A 174 -30.78 -20.86 -0.29
CA PRO A 174 -31.30 -21.53 0.91
C PRO A 174 -30.45 -22.74 1.33
N SER A 175 -29.54 -23.22 0.47
CA SER A 175 -28.61 -24.29 0.79
C SER A 175 -27.30 -24.15 0.01
N TYR A 176 -26.25 -24.81 0.53
CA TYR A 176 -24.96 -24.90 -0.16
C TYR A 176 -25.08 -25.52 -1.56
N GLU A 177 -26.01 -26.46 -1.76
CA GLU A 177 -26.19 -27.11 -3.06
C GLU A 177 -26.77 -26.15 -4.10
N GLU A 178 -27.75 -25.33 -3.73
CA GLU A 178 -28.32 -24.30 -4.60
C GLU A 178 -27.30 -23.20 -4.92
N PHE A 179 -26.45 -22.86 -3.95
CA PHE A 179 -25.34 -21.94 -4.15
C PHE A 179 -24.33 -22.44 -5.21
N ILE A 180 -23.97 -23.72 -5.16
CA ILE A 180 -23.10 -24.32 -6.19
C ILE A 180 -23.81 -24.40 -7.55
N LYS A 181 -25.12 -24.65 -7.58
CA LYS A 181 -25.91 -24.61 -8.82
C LYS A 181 -25.88 -23.22 -9.46
N LEU A 182 -26.06 -22.15 -8.68
CA LEU A 182 -25.97 -20.75 -9.15
C LEU A 182 -24.61 -20.45 -9.82
N ILE A 183 -23.52 -20.89 -9.18
CA ILE A 183 -22.16 -20.74 -9.75
C ILE A 183 -22.06 -21.47 -11.09
N ASN A 184 -22.49 -22.72 -11.15
CA ASN A 184 -22.35 -23.55 -12.35
C ASN A 184 -23.26 -23.09 -13.50
N SER A 185 -24.46 -22.58 -13.21
CA SER A 185 -25.40 -22.11 -14.22
C SER A 185 -25.09 -20.72 -14.75
N SER A 186 -24.28 -19.91 -14.05
CA SER A 186 -23.96 -18.56 -14.50
C SER A 186 -23.05 -18.56 -15.73
N SER A 187 -23.30 -17.65 -16.66
CA SER A 187 -22.49 -17.36 -17.86
C SER A 187 -21.84 -15.97 -17.81
N ASP A 188 -22.12 -15.19 -16.76
CA ASP A 188 -21.61 -13.83 -16.60
C ASP A 188 -20.29 -13.85 -15.83
N VAL A 189 -19.20 -13.57 -16.55
CA VAL A 189 -17.84 -13.57 -16.01
C VAL A 189 -17.66 -12.49 -14.94
N GLU A 190 -18.29 -11.32 -15.09
CA GLU A 190 -18.10 -10.22 -14.16
C GLU A 190 -18.89 -10.46 -12.86
N PHE A 191 -20.10 -11.00 -12.98
CA PHE A 191 -20.83 -11.52 -11.83
C PHE A 191 -20.03 -12.57 -11.06
N LEU A 192 -19.46 -13.56 -11.75
CA LEU A 192 -18.69 -14.61 -11.10
C LEU A 192 -17.44 -14.04 -10.40
N LYS A 193 -16.79 -13.01 -10.95
CA LYS A 193 -15.69 -12.31 -10.25
C LYS A 193 -16.18 -11.61 -8.98
N GLN A 194 -17.30 -10.90 -9.05
CA GLN A 194 -17.91 -10.24 -7.89
C GLN A 194 -18.33 -11.26 -6.82
N LEU A 195 -18.91 -12.38 -7.26
CA LEU A 195 -19.29 -13.49 -6.41
C LEU A 195 -18.06 -14.12 -5.73
N ARG A 196 -16.97 -14.35 -6.47
CA ARG A 196 -15.69 -14.81 -5.92
C ARG A 196 -15.18 -13.86 -4.85
N TYR A 197 -15.20 -12.56 -5.11
CA TYR A 197 -14.79 -11.54 -4.14
C TYR A 197 -15.61 -11.64 -2.85
N GLN A 198 -16.93 -11.72 -2.95
CA GLN A 198 -17.81 -11.84 -1.80
C GLN A 198 -17.55 -13.11 -0.98
N ILE A 199 -17.34 -14.26 -1.65
CA ILE A 199 -16.96 -15.53 -0.99
C ILE A 199 -15.63 -15.36 -0.24
N VAL A 200 -14.64 -14.69 -0.84
CA VAL A 200 -13.32 -14.46 -0.21
C VAL A 200 -13.46 -13.55 1.02
N VAL A 201 -14.23 -12.46 0.92
CA VAL A 201 -14.51 -11.57 2.07
C VAL A 201 -15.18 -12.34 3.21
N GLU A 202 -16.15 -13.20 2.91
CA GLU A 202 -16.80 -14.04 3.91
C GLU A 202 -15.86 -15.08 4.54
N ILE A 203 -14.95 -15.67 3.76
CA ILE A 203 -13.90 -16.55 4.30
C ILE A 203 -13.03 -15.78 5.29
N VAL A 204 -12.58 -14.58 4.93
CA VAL A 204 -11.76 -13.73 5.80
C VAL A 204 -12.53 -13.38 7.06
N GLN A 205 -13.77 -12.89 6.96
CA GLN A 205 -14.60 -12.56 8.13
C GLN A 205 -14.84 -13.76 9.04
N ALA A 206 -15.19 -14.93 8.48
CA ALA A 206 -15.40 -16.16 9.25
C ALA A 206 -14.11 -16.64 9.92
N THR A 207 -12.97 -16.47 9.26
CA THR A 207 -11.65 -16.82 9.79
C THR A 207 -11.24 -15.86 10.92
N THR A 208 -11.44 -14.56 10.76
CA THR A 208 -11.19 -13.53 11.79
C THR A 208 -12.06 -13.73 13.02
N ILE A 209 -13.35 -14.09 12.85
CA ILE A 209 -14.24 -14.39 13.98
C ILE A 209 -13.79 -15.67 14.69
N SER A 210 -13.22 -16.65 13.97
CA SER A 210 -12.71 -17.89 14.55
C SER A 210 -11.41 -17.73 15.34
N SER A 211 -10.61 -16.69 15.03
CA SER A 211 -9.31 -16.45 15.65
C SER A 211 -9.34 -15.49 16.85
N ILE A 212 -10.47 -14.82 17.14
CA ILE A 212 -10.63 -13.99 18.35
C ILE A 212 -10.50 -14.87 19.61
N PRO A 213 -9.46 -14.67 20.45
CA PRO A 213 -9.35 -15.38 21.71
C PRO A 213 -10.48 -14.92 22.63
N GLN A 214 -11.30 -15.84 23.13
CA GLN A 214 -12.28 -15.58 24.18
C GLN A 214 -11.53 -15.27 25.49
N VAL A 215 -11.11 -14.01 25.66
CA VAL A 215 -10.40 -13.54 26.85
C VAL A 215 -11.39 -13.41 28.02
N LYS A 216 -11.42 -14.45 28.85
CA LYS A 216 -11.52 -14.49 30.33
C LYS A 216 -12.44 -15.60 30.81
N ARG A 217 -11.84 -16.65 31.36
CA ARG A 217 -12.10 -17.11 32.73
C ARG A 217 -10.82 -17.73 33.27
N GLN A 218 -10.19 -17.03 34.21
CA GLN A 218 -9.07 -17.53 34.98
C GLN A 218 -9.51 -18.69 35.89
N LYS A 219 -8.62 -19.69 35.98
CA LYS A 219 -8.27 -20.51 37.14
C LYS A 219 -9.41 -20.97 38.07
N ASP A 220 -9.72 -22.26 38.04
CA ASP A 220 -9.12 -23.21 38.99
C ASP A 220 -9.72 -24.62 38.87
N SER A 221 -8.92 -25.58 39.31
CA SER A 221 -9.25 -26.95 39.69
C SER A 221 -9.35 -28.02 38.60
N LYS A 222 -8.73 -29.14 38.96
CA LYS A 222 -8.62 -30.41 38.25
C LYS A 222 -9.98 -31.00 37.87
N GLY A 223 -10.08 -31.50 36.65
CA GLY A 223 -10.91 -32.66 36.30
C GLY A 223 -12.43 -32.45 36.22
N LYS A 224 -12.91 -31.96 35.07
CA LYS A 224 -14.09 -32.44 34.31
C LYS A 224 -14.30 -31.50 33.12
N GLU A 225 -14.32 -32.04 31.90
CA GLU A 225 -14.69 -31.28 30.70
C GLU A 225 -16.10 -30.67 30.89
N SER A 226 -16.18 -29.35 31.00
CA SER A 226 -17.45 -28.63 31.16
C SER A 226 -18.23 -28.65 29.85
N ALA A 227 -19.56 -28.79 29.91
CA ALA A 227 -20.45 -28.71 28.75
C ALA A 227 -20.26 -27.44 27.90
N ALA A 228 -19.77 -26.35 28.51
CA ALA A 228 -19.39 -25.12 27.82
C ALA A 228 -18.22 -25.33 26.84
N MET A 229 -17.20 -26.10 27.22
CA MET A 229 -16.05 -26.43 26.37
C MET A 229 -16.47 -27.28 25.16
N LYS A 230 -17.43 -28.19 25.35
CA LYS A 230 -18.01 -28.98 24.26
C LYS A 230 -18.85 -28.13 23.29
N ALA A 231 -19.59 -27.14 23.79
CA ALA A 231 -20.33 -26.19 22.97
C ALA A 231 -19.41 -25.26 22.16
N ASP A 232 -18.26 -24.87 22.72
CA ASP A 232 -17.25 -24.06 22.03
C ASP A 232 -16.55 -24.86 20.92
N LEU A 233 -16.18 -26.11 21.19
CA LEU A 233 -15.63 -27.02 20.18
C LEU A 233 -16.63 -27.29 19.04
N LEU A 234 -17.92 -27.41 19.33
CA LEU A 234 -18.97 -27.58 18.32
C LEU A 234 -19.15 -26.31 17.47
N ARG A 235 -19.11 -25.11 18.08
CA ARG A 235 -19.12 -23.84 17.35
C ARG A 235 -17.90 -23.68 16.45
N ALA A 236 -16.70 -23.95 16.97
CA ALA A 236 -15.46 -23.91 16.19
C ALA A 236 -15.49 -24.92 15.03
N ARG A 237 -16.02 -26.14 15.25
CA ARG A 237 -16.19 -27.15 14.20
C ARG A 237 -17.18 -26.72 13.12
N ASN A 238 -18.28 -26.07 13.50
CA ASN A 238 -19.27 -25.56 12.55
C ASN A 238 -18.69 -24.39 11.72
N VAL A 239 -17.93 -23.48 12.34
CA VAL A 239 -17.22 -22.40 11.63
C VAL A 239 -16.18 -22.96 10.67
N LYS A 240 -15.38 -23.96 11.10
CA LYS A 240 -14.42 -24.63 10.22
C LYS A 240 -15.09 -25.33 9.03
N ARG A 241 -16.25 -25.95 9.23
CA ARG A 241 -17.04 -26.54 8.14
C ARG A 241 -17.54 -25.47 7.16
N TYR A 242 -18.03 -24.34 7.67
CA TYR A 242 -18.51 -23.22 6.87
C TYR A 242 -17.38 -22.63 5.99
N ILE A 243 -16.20 -22.39 6.58
CA ILE A 243 -15.00 -21.92 5.86
C ILE A 243 -14.62 -22.90 4.75
N ASN A 244 -14.65 -24.21 5.01
CA ASN A 244 -14.39 -25.23 3.99
C ASN A 244 -15.41 -25.19 2.85
N GLN A 245 -16.70 -25.02 3.16
CA GLN A 245 -17.76 -24.91 2.14
C GLN A 245 -17.53 -23.70 1.23
N LEU A 246 -17.24 -22.53 1.81
CA LEU A 246 -16.92 -21.32 1.06
C LEU A 246 -15.64 -21.49 0.22
N THR A 247 -14.63 -22.17 0.74
CA THR A 247 -13.38 -22.44 0.02
C THR A 247 -13.60 -23.33 -1.21
N VAL A 248 -14.46 -24.35 -1.08
CA VAL A 248 -14.85 -25.18 -2.24
C VAL A 248 -15.68 -24.37 -3.24
N ALA A 249 -16.60 -23.52 -2.77
CA ALA A 249 -17.39 -22.66 -3.65
C ALA A 249 -16.53 -21.63 -4.39
N LYS A 250 -15.52 -21.05 -3.73
CA LYS A 250 -14.50 -20.19 -4.35
C LYS A 250 -13.83 -20.92 -5.52
N LYS A 251 -13.31 -22.13 -5.28
CA LYS A 251 -12.64 -22.95 -6.31
C LYS A 251 -13.58 -23.28 -7.49
N GLN A 252 -14.85 -23.57 -7.21
CA GLN A 252 -15.85 -23.80 -8.27
C GLN A 252 -16.15 -22.54 -9.07
N CYS A 253 -16.22 -21.39 -8.41
CA CYS A 253 -16.40 -20.09 -9.06
C CYS A 253 -15.22 -19.76 -9.99
N GLU A 254 -13.99 -19.95 -9.51
CA GLU A 254 -12.76 -19.75 -10.29
C GLU A 254 -12.69 -20.69 -11.51
N LYS A 255 -13.07 -21.96 -11.34
CA LYS A 255 -13.18 -22.93 -12.43
C LYS A 255 -14.20 -22.49 -13.48
N ARG A 256 -15.36 -21.98 -13.05
CA ARG A 256 -16.41 -21.50 -13.98
C ARG A 256 -15.96 -20.26 -14.74
N ILE A 257 -15.31 -19.31 -14.08
CA ILE A 257 -14.73 -18.10 -14.70
C ILE A 257 -13.76 -18.51 -15.82
N ARG A 258 -12.87 -19.47 -15.54
CA ARG A 258 -11.92 -19.99 -16.54
C ARG A 258 -12.61 -20.61 -17.75
N LEU A 259 -13.64 -21.44 -17.54
CA LEU A 259 -14.41 -22.07 -18.62
C LEU A 259 -15.09 -21.05 -19.54
N LEU A 260 -15.39 -19.85 -19.04
CA LEU A 260 -16.00 -18.77 -19.79
C LEU A 260 -14.97 -17.81 -20.43
N GLY A 261 -13.68 -18.16 -20.40
CA GLY A 261 -12.61 -17.32 -20.95
C GLY A 261 -12.18 -16.16 -20.04
N GLY A 262 -12.57 -16.21 -18.75
CA GLY A 262 -12.10 -15.26 -17.74
C GLY A 262 -10.73 -15.62 -17.15
N PRO A 263 -10.18 -14.76 -16.29
CA PRO A 263 -8.85 -14.93 -15.68
C PRO A 263 -8.74 -16.24 -14.87
N ALA A 264 -7.57 -16.89 -14.97
CA ALA A 264 -7.25 -18.09 -14.18
C ALA A 264 -6.71 -17.71 -12.79
N TYR A 265 -7.21 -18.37 -11.74
CA TYR A 265 -6.90 -18.06 -10.33
C TYR A 265 -6.18 -19.22 -9.60
N ASP A 266 -5.46 -20.09 -10.30
CA ASP A 266 -4.91 -21.33 -9.71
C ASP A 266 -3.95 -21.09 -8.52
N GLN A 267 -4.06 -21.97 -7.53
CA GLN A 267 -3.11 -22.12 -6.43
C GLN A 267 -1.97 -23.06 -6.86
N GLN A 268 -0.76 -22.57 -6.69
CA GLN A 268 0.50 -23.29 -6.74
C GLN A 268 0.57 -24.24 -5.52
N GLU A 269 0.26 -25.53 -5.70
CA GLU A 269 0.68 -26.66 -4.84
C GLU A 269 0.24 -27.98 -5.49
N ASP A 270 1.08 -28.48 -6.39
CA ASP A 270 1.56 -29.88 -6.45
C ASP A 270 2.39 -30.01 -7.73
N GLY A 271 3.66 -30.38 -7.56
CA GLY A 271 4.55 -30.61 -8.68
C GLY A 271 4.06 -31.81 -9.50
N ILE A 272 3.97 -31.61 -10.81
CA ILE A 272 4.60 -32.40 -11.88
C ILE A 272 4.51 -31.52 -13.13
N SER A 273 5.67 -31.24 -13.71
CA SER A 273 5.87 -30.51 -14.95
C SER A 273 5.19 -31.19 -16.14
N ASP A 274 4.53 -30.41 -16.99
CA ASP A 274 4.58 -30.64 -18.43
C ASP A 274 4.54 -29.29 -19.18
N GLU A 275 5.37 -29.18 -20.21
CA GLU A 275 5.65 -27.96 -20.94
C GLU A 275 4.48 -27.49 -21.80
N GLY A 276 4.29 -26.17 -21.87
CA GLY A 276 3.32 -25.55 -22.76
C GLY A 276 3.38 -24.02 -22.65
N ASP A 277 4.10 -23.42 -23.60
CA ASP A 277 4.32 -21.98 -23.81
C ASP A 277 3.02 -21.15 -23.66
N GLY A 278 2.97 -20.32 -22.61
CA GLY A 278 1.86 -19.44 -22.27
C GLY A 278 2.32 -18.36 -21.27
N PRO A 279 1.73 -17.15 -21.28
CA PRO A 279 2.26 -16.00 -20.54
C PRO A 279 2.30 -16.31 -19.03
N GLN A 280 3.49 -16.15 -18.45
CA GLN A 280 3.82 -16.52 -17.09
C GLN A 280 2.80 -15.95 -16.09
N SER A 281 2.28 -16.83 -15.25
CA SER A 281 1.36 -16.52 -14.16
C SER A 281 1.98 -15.53 -13.17
N GLN A 282 1.30 -14.42 -12.90
CA GLN A 282 1.75 -13.40 -11.96
C GLN A 282 1.95 -13.98 -10.56
N LYS A 283 3.19 -13.97 -10.06
CA LYS A 283 3.56 -14.42 -8.71
C LYS A 283 2.90 -13.50 -7.66
N ILE A 284 2.18 -14.08 -6.69
CA ILE A 284 1.72 -13.34 -5.51
C ILE A 284 2.89 -13.24 -4.53
N LEU A 285 3.39 -12.03 -4.31
CA LEU A 285 4.50 -11.73 -3.42
C LEU A 285 4.02 -11.79 -1.97
N GLN A 286 4.80 -12.41 -1.11
CA GLN A 286 4.55 -12.38 0.33
C GLN A 286 4.69 -10.95 0.87
N PHE A 287 4.01 -10.65 1.97
CA PHE A 287 4.05 -9.29 2.54
C PHE A 287 5.48 -8.87 2.91
N GLU A 288 6.26 -9.81 3.43
CA GLU A 288 7.66 -9.66 3.76
C GLU A 288 8.51 -9.35 2.53
N GLU A 289 8.22 -9.95 1.37
CA GLU A 289 8.91 -9.68 0.10
C GLU A 289 8.60 -8.27 -0.41
N ILE A 290 7.34 -7.83 -0.28
CA ILE A 290 6.91 -6.48 -0.66
C ILE A 290 7.61 -5.43 0.20
N LEU A 291 7.66 -5.66 1.51
CA LEU A 291 8.36 -4.75 2.41
C LEU A 291 9.88 -4.83 2.25
N ALA A 292 10.48 -5.98 1.93
CA ALA A 292 11.93 -6.06 1.75
C ALA A 292 12.41 -5.32 0.49
N ASN A 293 11.66 -5.41 -0.61
CA ASN A 293 12.04 -4.82 -1.89
C ASN A 293 11.60 -3.35 -1.99
N SER A 294 12.53 -2.44 -2.31
CA SER A 294 12.27 -1.00 -2.41
C SER A 294 11.25 -0.63 -3.50
N SER A 295 11.25 -1.32 -4.64
CA SER A 295 10.30 -1.09 -5.74
C SER A 295 8.89 -1.51 -5.33
N TYR A 296 8.72 -2.72 -4.80
CA TYR A 296 7.39 -3.19 -4.36
C TYR A 296 6.85 -2.37 -3.18
N ARG A 297 7.73 -1.96 -2.26
CA ARG A 297 7.37 -1.08 -1.13
C ARG A 297 6.85 0.27 -1.61
N GLU A 298 7.45 0.87 -2.64
CA GLU A 298 6.99 2.13 -3.21
C GLU A 298 5.60 2.02 -3.84
N HIS A 299 5.31 0.91 -4.50
CA HIS A 299 3.97 0.67 -5.03
C HIS A 299 2.93 0.47 -3.92
N PHE A 300 3.30 -0.21 -2.84
CA PHE A 300 2.46 -0.33 -1.66
C PHE A 300 2.23 1.03 -0.98
N ARG A 301 3.25 1.90 -0.98
CA ARG A 301 3.14 3.30 -0.53
C ARG A 301 2.07 4.05 -1.33
N ILE A 302 2.14 4.02 -2.67
CA ILE A 302 1.15 4.68 -3.54
C ILE A 302 -0.28 4.14 -3.27
N TYR A 303 -0.42 2.85 -2.98
CA TYR A 303 -1.71 2.28 -2.60
C TYR A 303 -2.24 2.86 -1.27
N LEU A 304 -1.39 2.95 -0.26
CA LEU A 304 -1.75 3.53 1.04
C LEU A 304 -2.03 5.04 0.98
N GLU A 305 -1.43 5.75 0.02
CA GLU A 305 -1.74 7.16 -0.27
C GLU A 305 -3.21 7.34 -0.67
N ARG A 306 -3.73 6.46 -1.54
CA ARG A 306 -5.15 6.49 -1.93
C ARG A 306 -6.10 6.25 -0.75
N MET A 307 -5.63 5.57 0.29
CA MET A 307 -6.41 5.27 1.49
C MET A 307 -6.18 6.28 2.62
N ASP A 308 -5.35 7.30 2.40
CA ASP A 308 -4.94 8.28 3.42
C ASP A 308 -4.32 7.60 4.65
N LYS A 309 -3.41 6.63 4.40
CA LYS A 309 -2.74 5.82 5.44
C LYS A 309 -1.22 5.78 5.28
N MET A 310 -0.66 6.84 4.70
CA MET A 310 0.78 7.00 4.45
C MET A 310 1.62 7.02 5.72
N ALA A 311 1.06 7.53 6.82
CA ALA A 311 1.76 7.57 8.11
C ALA A 311 2.21 6.18 8.59
N LEU A 312 1.46 5.11 8.27
CA LEU A 312 1.79 3.75 8.68
C LEU A 312 3.08 3.24 8.01
N ILE A 313 3.16 3.32 6.68
CA ILE A 313 4.34 2.87 5.95
C ILE A 313 5.54 3.80 6.21
N GLY A 314 5.31 5.12 6.29
CA GLY A 314 6.35 6.09 6.62
C GLY A 314 6.97 5.87 8.00
N LEU A 315 6.16 5.54 9.01
CA LEU A 315 6.68 5.20 10.34
C LEU A 315 7.50 3.91 10.27
N TRP A 316 6.99 2.88 9.59
CA TRP A 316 7.68 1.60 9.49
C TRP A 316 9.07 1.75 8.85
N GLU A 317 9.19 2.56 7.80
CA GLU A 317 10.46 2.85 7.13
C GLU A 317 11.42 3.68 7.99
N SER A 318 10.89 4.69 8.67
CA SER A 318 11.71 5.54 9.56
C SER A 318 12.30 4.73 10.71
N VAL A 319 11.53 3.78 11.25
CA VAL A 319 12.01 2.88 12.30
C VAL A 319 12.99 1.84 11.75
N GLU A 320 12.82 1.35 10.51
CA GLU A 320 13.84 0.49 9.90
C GLU A 320 15.17 1.22 9.66
N TYR A 321 15.11 2.48 9.25
CA TYR A 321 16.32 3.30 9.14
C TYR A 321 16.97 3.49 10.51
N LEU A 322 16.17 3.76 11.56
CA LEU A 322 16.65 3.91 12.93
C LEU A 322 17.35 2.65 13.48
N LYS A 323 16.92 1.43 13.10
CA LYS A 323 17.57 0.18 13.52
C LYS A 323 19.01 0.04 13.00
N ASN A 324 19.25 0.58 11.81
CA ASN A 324 20.54 0.45 11.12
C ASN A 324 21.40 1.72 11.23
N ALA A 325 20.91 2.75 11.93
CA ALA A 325 21.57 4.04 12.04
C ALA A 325 22.80 4.01 12.96
N ASN A 326 23.76 4.89 12.67
CA ASN A 326 24.91 5.06 13.54
C ASN A 326 24.50 5.71 14.86
N LYS A 327 25.21 5.42 15.96
CA LYS A 327 24.89 5.94 17.30
C LYS A 327 24.79 7.48 17.35
N ALA A 328 25.54 8.19 16.52
CA ALA A 328 25.53 9.64 16.42
C ALA A 328 24.27 10.22 15.74
N GLU A 329 23.59 9.43 14.90
CA GLU A 329 22.41 9.86 14.13
C GLU A 329 21.10 9.58 14.89
N ILE A 330 21.13 8.63 15.85
CA ILE A 330 19.98 8.21 16.65
C ILE A 330 19.21 9.41 17.27
N PRO A 331 19.86 10.39 17.94
CA PRO A 331 19.12 11.48 18.58
C PRO A 331 18.31 12.32 17.59
N GLN A 332 18.86 12.54 16.40
CA GLN A 332 18.21 13.29 15.34
C GLN A 332 17.02 12.49 14.78
N LEU A 333 17.23 11.22 14.45
CA LEU A 333 16.18 10.36 13.88
C LEU A 333 15.02 10.14 14.83
N VAL A 334 15.29 9.94 16.12
CA VAL A 334 14.24 9.82 17.15
C VAL A 334 13.41 11.09 17.25
N SER A 335 14.05 12.26 17.12
CA SER A 335 13.38 13.57 17.13
C SER A 335 12.53 13.77 15.86
N GLU A 336 13.03 13.41 14.69
CA GLU A 336 12.29 13.48 13.43
C GLU A 336 11.06 12.55 13.45
N ILE A 337 11.22 11.30 13.90
CA ILE A 337 10.11 10.35 14.06
C ILE A 337 9.08 10.90 15.05
N TYR A 338 9.52 11.46 16.19
CA TYR A 338 8.63 12.08 17.16
C TYR A 338 7.79 13.20 16.54
N GLN A 339 8.42 14.11 15.79
CA GLN A 339 7.76 15.26 15.20
C GLN A 339 6.79 14.87 14.10
N ASN A 340 7.24 14.09 13.12
CA ASN A 340 6.45 13.75 11.93
C ASN A 340 5.20 12.94 12.29
N PHE A 341 5.34 11.93 13.17
CA PHE A 341 4.28 10.95 13.40
C PHE A 341 3.44 11.23 14.66
N PHE A 342 4.04 11.80 15.71
CA PHE A 342 3.36 11.97 17.01
C PHE A 342 2.98 13.42 17.33
N VAL A 343 3.56 14.40 16.64
CA VAL A 343 3.18 15.82 16.79
C VAL A 343 2.33 16.29 15.60
N GLU A 344 2.79 16.05 14.37
CA GLU A 344 2.16 16.56 13.14
C GLU A 344 1.02 15.69 12.62
N SER A 345 1.27 14.43 12.25
CA SER A 345 0.23 13.53 11.71
C SER A 345 -0.76 13.05 12.78
N ARG A 346 -0.27 12.52 13.92
CA ARG A 346 -1.08 11.92 15.01
C ARG A 346 -2.04 10.80 14.58
N GLU A 347 -1.83 10.22 13.40
CA GLU A 347 -2.71 9.16 12.87
C GLU A 347 -2.47 7.79 13.50
N ILE A 348 -1.30 7.57 14.11
CA ILE A 348 -0.93 6.29 14.71
C ILE A 348 -1.40 6.28 16.18
N PRO A 349 -2.40 5.45 16.54
CA PRO A 349 -2.87 5.36 17.91
C PRO A 349 -1.83 4.66 18.77
N VAL A 350 -1.37 5.33 19.83
CA VAL A 350 -0.39 4.79 20.77
C VAL A 350 -0.91 4.85 22.19
N GLU A 351 -0.71 3.77 22.95
CA GLU A 351 -1.06 3.73 24.36
C GLU A 351 -0.32 4.82 25.16
N LYS A 352 -0.97 5.34 26.20
CA LYS A 352 -0.40 6.40 27.04
C LYS A 352 0.91 5.99 27.74
N SER A 353 1.08 4.70 28.00
CA SER A 353 2.31 4.08 28.52
C SER A 353 3.45 4.20 27.51
N LEU A 354 3.25 3.73 26.28
CA LEU A 354 4.21 3.78 25.19
C LEU A 354 4.54 5.22 24.80
N TYR A 355 3.56 6.13 24.79
CA TYR A 355 3.80 7.54 24.50
C TYR A 355 4.77 8.20 25.50
N LYS A 356 4.68 7.84 26.79
CA LYS A 356 5.67 8.28 27.79
C LYS A 356 7.04 7.70 27.52
N GLU A 357 7.13 6.44 27.08
CA GLU A 357 8.41 5.83 26.72
C GLU A 357 9.06 6.50 25.52
N ILE A 358 8.29 6.85 24.47
CA ILE A 358 8.78 7.65 23.33
C ILE A 358 9.40 8.96 23.83
N GLN A 359 8.72 9.68 24.73
CA GLN A 359 9.25 10.92 25.30
C GLN A 359 10.53 10.70 26.11
N GLN A 360 10.67 9.56 26.80
CA GLN A 360 11.90 9.22 27.52
C GLN A 360 13.05 8.86 26.57
N SER A 361 12.76 8.19 25.45
CA SER A 361 13.74 7.89 24.41
C SER A 361 14.22 9.15 23.68
N LEU A 362 13.31 10.09 23.43
CA LEU A 362 13.60 11.40 22.85
C LEU A 362 14.62 12.20 23.67
N VAL A 363 14.51 12.16 25.00
CA VAL A 363 15.44 12.86 25.91
C VAL A 363 16.66 12.00 26.32
N GLY A 364 16.82 10.80 25.76
CA GLY A 364 17.96 9.91 26.03
C GLY A 364 17.93 9.20 27.39
N ASN A 365 16.77 9.12 28.04
CA ASN A 365 16.61 8.43 29.33
C ASN A 365 16.29 6.93 29.16
N LYS A 366 15.74 6.54 28.00
CA LYS A 366 15.49 5.15 27.60
C LYS A 366 16.06 4.89 26.20
N GLY A 367 16.27 3.62 25.86
CA GLY A 367 16.65 3.20 24.52
C GLY A 367 15.52 3.34 23.50
N ILE A 368 15.75 2.85 22.28
CA ILE A 368 14.84 2.99 21.14
C ILE A 368 13.87 1.81 20.98
N GLU A 369 13.82 0.89 21.94
CA GLU A 369 13.02 -0.35 21.86
C GLU A 369 11.52 -0.08 21.77
N VAL A 370 11.07 1.07 22.29
CA VAL A 370 9.67 1.51 22.17
C VAL A 370 9.25 1.64 20.70
N PHE A 371 10.14 2.12 19.83
CA PHE A 371 9.86 2.28 18.40
C PHE A 371 9.72 0.92 17.70
N TYR A 372 10.47 -0.10 18.14
CA TYR A 372 10.37 -1.45 17.56
C TYR A 372 9.03 -2.12 17.90
N ARG A 373 8.51 -1.88 19.11
CA ARG A 373 7.19 -2.37 19.51
C ARG A 373 6.09 -1.71 18.68
N ILE A 374 6.14 -0.39 18.55
CA ILE A 374 5.17 0.36 17.73
C ILE A 374 5.26 -0.07 16.26
N GLN A 375 6.47 -0.28 15.74
CA GLN A 375 6.67 -0.77 14.38
C GLN A 375 6.08 -2.17 14.19
N ALA A 376 6.18 -3.06 15.18
CA ALA A 376 5.54 -4.38 15.12
C ALA A 376 4.01 -4.27 15.07
N ASP A 377 3.40 -3.40 15.88
CA ASP A 377 1.95 -3.15 15.84
C ASP A 377 1.51 -2.58 14.48
N VAL A 378 2.30 -1.67 13.92
CA VAL A 378 2.06 -1.11 12.57
C VAL A 378 2.25 -2.16 11.49
N TYR A 379 3.25 -3.03 11.61
CA TYR A 379 3.49 -4.13 10.68
C TYR A 379 2.29 -5.08 10.63
N GLU A 380 1.78 -5.53 11.78
CA GLU A 380 0.58 -6.39 11.85
C GLU A 380 -0.64 -5.65 11.27
N THR A 381 -0.78 -4.35 11.55
CA THR A 381 -1.86 -3.54 10.96
C THR A 381 -1.78 -3.48 9.43
N LEU A 382 -0.58 -3.26 8.88
CA LEU A 382 -0.35 -3.26 7.42
C LEU A 382 -0.61 -4.64 6.80
N LYS A 383 -0.14 -5.70 7.45
CA LYS A 383 -0.30 -7.10 7.03
C LYS A 383 -1.75 -7.58 7.04
N ASP A 384 -2.49 -7.27 8.09
CA ASP A 384 -3.84 -7.81 8.27
C ASP A 384 -4.90 -6.97 7.55
N ARG A 385 -4.75 -5.64 7.52
CA ARG A 385 -5.79 -4.74 7.00
C ARG A 385 -5.57 -4.30 5.56
N TYR A 386 -4.33 -4.07 5.15
CA TYR A 386 -4.02 -3.38 3.90
C TYR A 386 -3.40 -4.28 2.84
N TYR A 387 -2.52 -5.20 3.23
CA TYR A 387 -1.91 -6.15 2.30
C TYR A 387 -2.93 -7.00 1.52
N PRO A 388 -3.99 -7.59 2.13
CA PRO A 388 -4.97 -8.39 1.39
C PRO A 388 -5.72 -7.59 0.33
N SER A 389 -5.95 -6.30 0.59
CA SER A 389 -6.62 -5.38 -0.32
C SER A 389 -5.68 -4.83 -1.39
N PHE A 390 -4.37 -4.74 -1.09
CA PHE A 390 -3.35 -4.32 -2.04
C PHE A 390 -3.07 -5.38 -3.11
N ILE A 391 -2.92 -6.66 -2.74
CA ILE A 391 -2.60 -7.75 -3.68
C ILE A 391 -3.68 -7.98 -4.75
N VAL A 392 -4.90 -7.51 -4.51
CA VAL A 392 -6.02 -7.58 -5.46
C VAL A 392 -6.28 -6.25 -6.16
N SER A 393 -5.47 -5.23 -5.90
CA SER A 393 -5.58 -3.91 -6.53
C SER A 393 -4.99 -3.91 -7.94
N ASP A 394 -5.55 -3.03 -8.78
CA ASP A 394 -5.03 -2.74 -10.12
C ASP A 394 -3.61 -2.16 -10.12
N LEU A 395 -3.17 -1.62 -8.99
CA LEU A 395 -1.80 -1.16 -8.76
C LEU A 395 -0.84 -2.34 -8.67
N TYR A 396 -1.14 -3.35 -7.86
CA TYR A 396 -0.31 -4.54 -7.71
C TYR A 396 -0.11 -5.27 -9.05
N GLU A 397 -1.18 -5.40 -9.85
CA GLU A 397 -1.11 -6.04 -11.17
C GLU A 397 -0.15 -5.29 -12.13
N ARG A 398 -0.16 -3.96 -12.09
CA ARG A 398 0.76 -3.12 -12.89
C ARG A 398 2.19 -3.17 -12.37
N SER A 399 2.38 -3.26 -11.05
CA SER A 399 3.67 -3.32 -10.39
C SER A 399 4.41 -4.62 -10.67
N VAL A 400 3.69 -5.75 -10.62
CA VAL A 400 4.27 -7.07 -10.93
C VAL A 400 4.69 -7.14 -12.41
N LYS A 401 3.83 -6.67 -13.33
CA LYS A 401 4.17 -6.62 -14.78
C LYS A 401 5.40 -5.77 -15.09
N LYS A 402 5.49 -4.55 -14.51
CA LYS A 402 6.64 -3.65 -14.72
C LYS A 402 7.94 -4.19 -14.14
N GLU A 403 7.87 -4.91 -13.02
CA GLU A 403 9.07 -5.43 -12.37
C GLU A 403 9.52 -6.76 -13.01
N GLU A 404 8.60 -7.59 -13.54
CA GLU A 404 8.93 -8.75 -14.38
C GLU A 404 9.68 -8.32 -15.66
N GLU A 405 9.25 -7.22 -16.28
CA GLU A 405 9.96 -6.60 -17.43
C GLU A 405 11.37 -6.12 -17.04
N ARG A 406 11.56 -5.53 -15.85
CA ARG A 406 12.88 -5.13 -15.35
C ARG A 406 13.78 -6.31 -14.97
N SER A 407 13.20 -7.34 -14.35
CA SER A 407 13.89 -8.57 -13.95
C SER A 407 14.47 -9.30 -15.18
N SER A 408 13.74 -9.28 -16.29
CA SER A 408 14.22 -9.83 -17.57
C SER A 408 15.38 -9.06 -18.19
N ALA A 409 15.53 -7.77 -17.88
CA ALA A 409 16.62 -6.91 -18.35
C ALA A 409 17.88 -6.99 -17.45
N GLN A 410 17.76 -7.44 -16.20
CA GLN A 410 18.88 -7.55 -15.25
C GLN A 410 19.65 -8.88 -15.35
N LEU A 411 19.15 -9.88 -16.08
CA LEU A 411 19.81 -11.18 -16.26
C LEU A 411 21.06 -11.16 -17.16
N THR A 412 21.46 -10.00 -17.71
CA THR A 412 22.66 -9.88 -18.57
C THR A 412 23.87 -9.25 -17.90
N ALA A 413 23.84 -8.95 -16.60
CA ALA A 413 25.00 -8.34 -15.95
C ALA A 413 25.27 -8.97 -14.58
N GLU A 414 26.46 -9.58 -14.53
CA GLU A 414 27.30 -9.84 -13.37
C GLU A 414 27.14 -11.19 -12.66
N ASP A 415 28.20 -11.98 -12.78
CA ASP A 415 28.57 -13.00 -11.82
C ASP A 415 30.08 -12.85 -11.50
N LYS A 416 30.41 -13.18 -10.23
CA LYS A 416 31.73 -13.39 -9.60
C LYS A 416 32.48 -12.17 -9.04
N ASP A 417 32.95 -12.15 -7.78
CA ASP A 417 33.48 -13.24 -6.94
C ASP A 417 33.24 -13.10 -5.41
N GLU A 418 33.04 -14.29 -4.81
CA GLU A 418 33.49 -14.91 -3.54
C GLU A 418 34.53 -14.20 -2.62
N VAL A 419 34.80 -14.54 -1.33
CA VAL A 419 34.26 -15.42 -0.26
C VAL A 419 35.01 -15.05 1.06
N SER A 420 34.28 -15.17 2.16
CA SER A 420 34.61 -15.47 3.58
C SER A 420 36.06 -15.64 4.09
N GLN A 421 36.31 -15.21 5.34
CA GLN A 421 36.71 -16.10 6.47
C GLN A 421 36.76 -15.36 7.83
N GLY A 422 36.35 -16.04 8.91
CA GLY A 422 36.54 -15.61 10.31
C GLY A 422 37.64 -16.39 11.05
N CYS A 423 37.94 -16.01 12.29
CA CYS A 423 38.25 -16.90 13.43
C CYS A 423 38.41 -16.13 14.75
N GLU A 424 38.31 -16.88 15.85
CA GLU A 424 38.12 -16.55 17.27
C GLU A 424 39.40 -16.21 18.09
N GLU A 425 39.13 -15.58 19.25
CA GLU A 425 39.71 -15.69 20.62
C GLU A 425 41.22 -15.75 20.89
N ALA A 426 41.70 -14.94 21.87
CA ALA A 426 42.00 -15.42 23.25
C ALA A 426 42.59 -14.32 24.17
N THR A 427 41.99 -14.24 25.36
CA THR A 427 42.46 -13.89 26.73
C THR A 427 43.84 -13.26 26.98
N GLU A 428 43.86 -12.26 27.89
CA GLU A 428 44.77 -12.28 29.06
C GLU A 428 44.20 -11.46 30.24
N GLU A 429 44.10 -12.10 31.41
CA GLU A 429 43.65 -11.55 32.69
C GLU A 429 44.83 -11.13 33.59
N CYS A 430 44.55 -10.20 34.51
CA CYS A 430 45.11 -10.03 35.86
C CYS A 430 46.07 -8.85 36.13
N SER A 431 45.54 -7.80 36.76
CA SER A 431 46.16 -7.15 37.93
C SER A 431 45.08 -6.43 38.76
N THR A 432 44.42 -7.19 39.62
CA THR A 432 43.34 -6.72 40.51
C THR A 432 43.88 -6.12 41.81
N ARG A 433 43.28 -4.98 42.20
CA ARG A 433 42.95 -4.50 43.57
C ARG A 433 43.35 -3.09 44.02
N ILE A 434 43.92 -2.25 43.14
CA ILE A 434 43.97 -0.77 43.38
C ILE A 434 43.31 0.02 42.22
N ASN A 435 43.03 -0.63 41.09
CA ASN A 435 42.48 -0.04 39.87
C ASN A 435 40.94 0.14 39.87
N GLU A 436 40.22 -0.37 40.86
CA GLU A 436 38.74 -0.45 40.80
C GLU A 436 38.02 0.89 41.08
N GLN A 437 38.58 1.79 41.88
CA GLN A 437 37.98 3.12 42.13
C GLN A 437 38.37 4.18 41.09
N ALA A 438 39.60 4.13 40.56
CA ALA A 438 40.05 5.01 39.48
C ALA A 438 39.39 4.65 38.14
N SER A 439 39.29 3.35 37.81
CA SER A 439 38.55 2.90 36.62
C SER A 439 37.06 3.19 36.72
N TYR A 440 36.46 3.13 37.92
CA TYR A 440 35.06 3.49 38.11
C TYR A 440 34.78 4.96 37.79
N ALA A 441 35.60 5.89 38.29
CA ALA A 441 35.43 7.32 38.01
C ALA A 441 35.60 7.63 36.51
N VAL A 442 36.63 7.06 35.87
CA VAL A 442 36.88 7.22 34.43
C VAL A 442 35.75 6.63 33.59
N ASN A 443 35.28 5.42 33.91
CA ASN A 443 34.17 4.77 33.21
C ASN A 443 32.85 5.55 33.42
N LYS A 444 32.61 6.06 34.63
CA LYS A 444 31.44 6.88 34.94
C LYS A 444 31.50 8.22 34.20
N LEU A 445 32.69 8.83 34.08
CA LEU A 445 32.89 10.06 33.30
C LEU A 445 32.59 9.82 31.83
N ARG A 446 33.09 8.70 31.26
CA ARG A 446 32.80 8.32 29.87
C ARG A 446 31.30 8.13 29.64
N GLN A 447 30.62 7.39 30.51
CA GLN A 447 29.17 7.19 30.43
C GLN A 447 28.38 8.50 30.58
N LEU A 448 28.82 9.40 31.47
CA LEU A 448 28.24 10.73 31.62
C LEU A 448 28.42 11.55 30.35
N ASN A 449 29.62 11.55 29.77
CA ASN A 449 29.94 12.28 28.55
C ASN A 449 29.09 11.79 27.36
N ASP A 450 28.99 10.47 27.15
CA ASP A 450 28.18 9.88 26.08
C ASP A 450 26.70 10.27 26.21
N LYS A 451 26.15 10.25 27.44
CA LYS A 451 24.78 10.70 27.71
C LYS A 451 24.59 12.20 27.49
N LEU A 452 25.59 12.99 27.85
CA LEU A 452 25.55 14.45 27.75
C LEU A 452 25.58 14.87 26.28
N GLU A 453 26.38 14.19 25.47
CA GLU A 453 26.42 14.36 24.02
C GLU A 453 25.09 14.00 23.38
N TYR A 454 24.49 12.85 23.71
CA TYR A 454 23.15 12.47 23.23
C TYR A 454 22.12 13.56 23.57
N LYS A 455 22.07 14.01 24.83
CA LYS A 455 21.11 15.03 25.27
C LYS A 455 21.33 16.37 24.56
N LYS A 456 22.58 16.78 24.31
CA LYS A 456 22.90 17.98 23.53
C LYS A 456 22.43 17.88 22.08
N GLN A 457 22.66 16.74 21.43
CA GLN A 457 22.20 16.48 20.07
C GLN A 457 20.67 16.44 19.98
N ALA A 458 20.01 15.75 20.92
CA ALA A 458 18.55 15.72 21.02
C ALA A 458 17.97 17.14 21.24
N LEU A 459 18.57 17.94 22.13
CA LEU A 459 18.14 19.32 22.37
C LEU A 459 18.25 20.17 21.09
N ASN A 460 19.37 20.07 20.38
CA ASN A 460 19.57 20.79 19.12
C ASN A 460 18.52 20.38 18.07
N SER A 461 18.31 19.07 17.89
CA SER A 461 17.32 18.55 16.94
C SER A 461 15.89 19.01 17.28
N ILE A 462 15.48 18.91 18.54
CA ILE A 462 14.14 19.36 18.97
C ILE A 462 13.98 20.87 18.77
N CYS A 463 15.00 21.68 19.06
CA CYS A 463 14.93 23.13 18.87
C CYS A 463 14.78 23.54 17.41
N ASN A 464 15.38 22.77 16.49
CA ASN A 464 15.32 23.02 15.05
C ASN A 464 14.06 22.45 14.38
N SER A 465 13.23 21.71 15.14
CA SER A 465 11.96 21.17 14.63
C SER A 465 10.90 22.27 14.42
N PRO A 466 9.93 22.07 13.50
CA PRO A 466 8.89 23.07 13.21
C PRO A 466 7.98 23.39 14.41
N LYS A 467 7.78 22.44 15.33
CA LYS A 467 6.93 22.60 16.53
C LYS A 467 7.64 22.07 17.80
N PRO A 468 8.59 22.83 18.36
CA PRO A 468 9.33 22.40 19.54
C PRO A 468 8.44 22.38 20.79
N ASP A 469 8.44 21.27 21.53
CA ASP A 469 7.76 21.18 22.83
C ASP A 469 8.56 21.93 23.90
N LYS A 470 8.10 23.14 24.22
CA LYS A 470 8.75 24.03 25.21
C LYS A 470 8.97 23.38 26.57
N LYS A 471 8.10 22.46 27.01
CA LYS A 471 8.21 21.79 28.32
C LYS A 471 9.29 20.71 28.29
N ILE A 472 9.43 19.99 27.17
CA ILE A 472 10.50 18.99 27.00
C ILE A 472 11.84 19.72 26.88
N VAL A 473 11.89 20.80 26.09
CA VAL A 473 13.09 21.62 25.90
C VAL A 473 13.58 22.22 27.23
N SER A 474 12.70 22.77 28.06
CA SER A 474 13.11 23.35 29.35
C SER A 474 13.69 22.29 30.27
N LYS A 475 13.02 21.14 30.42
CA LYS A 475 13.49 20.04 31.27
C LYS A 475 14.82 19.48 30.79
N LEU A 476 14.99 19.31 29.48
CA LEU A 476 16.23 18.79 28.91
C LEU A 476 17.40 19.76 29.13
N LYS A 477 17.17 21.08 29.05
CA LYS A 477 18.18 22.09 29.42
C LYS A 477 18.57 21.98 30.88
N ASP A 478 17.60 21.87 31.78
CA ASP A 478 17.87 21.74 33.22
C ASP A 478 18.69 20.47 33.51
N GLU A 479 18.31 19.33 32.92
CA GLU A 479 19.05 18.06 33.04
C GLU A 479 20.49 18.16 32.49
N ILE A 480 20.70 18.80 31.34
CA ILE A 480 22.04 19.02 30.78
C ILE A 480 22.89 19.86 31.73
N THR A 481 22.36 20.97 32.27
CA THR A 481 23.12 21.82 33.20
C THR A 481 23.51 21.09 34.48
N LEU A 482 22.65 20.19 34.98
CA LEU A 482 22.97 19.37 36.14
C LEU A 482 24.08 18.36 35.81
N MET A 483 23.96 17.66 34.69
CA MET A 483 24.97 16.69 34.25
C MET A 483 26.33 17.34 33.92
N GLU A 484 26.34 18.57 33.39
CA GLU A 484 27.58 19.32 33.15
C GLU A 484 28.31 19.65 34.46
N ARG A 485 27.57 19.98 35.53
CA ARG A 485 28.16 20.14 36.87
C ARG A 485 28.74 18.83 37.38
N GLU A 486 27.98 17.74 37.32
CA GLU A 486 28.45 16.42 37.75
C GLU A 486 29.68 15.96 36.95
N HIS A 487 29.70 16.21 35.64
CA HIS A 487 30.84 15.92 34.78
C HIS A 487 32.08 16.70 35.23
N ASN A 488 31.96 18.01 35.45
CA ASN A 488 33.06 18.86 35.90
C ASN A 488 33.58 18.42 37.29
N ASP A 489 32.68 18.11 38.23
CA ASP A 489 33.04 17.65 39.57
C ASP A 489 33.81 16.32 39.51
N LEU A 490 33.37 15.39 38.65
CA LEU A 490 34.03 14.09 38.47
C LEU A 490 35.38 14.23 37.76
N GLN A 491 35.50 15.11 36.77
CA GLN A 491 36.75 15.40 36.09
C GLN A 491 37.78 16.02 37.06
N LEU A 492 37.34 16.95 37.91
CA LEU A 492 38.17 17.52 38.98
C LEU A 492 38.59 16.45 39.99
N HIS A 493 37.70 15.52 40.34
CA HIS A 493 38.02 14.40 41.22
C HIS A 493 39.08 13.46 40.63
N ILE A 494 38.97 13.11 39.35
CA ILE A 494 39.96 12.28 38.64
C ILE A 494 41.31 13.00 38.61
N ALA A 495 41.35 14.26 38.15
CA ALA A 495 42.58 15.04 38.10
C ALA A 495 43.25 15.18 39.48
N ARG A 496 42.46 15.37 40.55
CA ARG A 496 42.98 15.41 41.92
C ARG A 496 43.54 14.06 42.37
N THR A 497 42.92 12.97 41.96
CA THR A 497 43.34 11.61 42.31
C THR A 497 44.61 11.21 41.54
N ASP A 498 44.68 11.51 40.24
CA ASP A 498 45.89 11.29 39.44
C ASP A 498 47.06 12.08 40.02
N TRP A 499 46.83 13.35 40.36
CA TRP A 499 47.85 14.18 40.97
C TRP A 499 48.29 13.67 42.35
N TRP A 500 47.37 13.13 43.14
CA TRP A 500 47.69 12.45 44.40
C TRP A 500 48.62 11.25 44.15
N CYS A 501 48.29 10.42 43.17
CA CYS A 501 49.03 9.21 42.80
C CYS A 501 50.43 9.51 42.24
N GLU A 502 50.58 10.53 41.39
CA GLU A 502 51.88 10.95 40.84
C GLU A 502 52.88 11.40 41.92
N ASN A 503 52.37 11.92 43.04
CA ASN A 503 53.16 12.50 44.12
C ASN A 503 53.20 11.63 45.39
N LEU A 504 52.91 10.32 45.27
CA LEU A 504 52.95 9.39 46.40
C LEU A 504 54.32 9.41 47.11
N GLY A 505 54.28 9.51 48.44
CA GLY A 505 55.48 9.62 49.27
C GLY A 505 56.02 11.05 49.45
N MET A 506 55.53 12.04 48.69
CA MET A 506 55.95 13.46 48.82
C MET A 506 54.93 14.33 49.57
N TRP A 507 53.75 13.80 49.85
CA TRP A 507 52.70 14.46 50.63
C TRP A 507 53.01 14.51 52.12
N LYS A 508 52.77 15.67 52.74
CA LYS A 508 52.86 15.86 54.20
C LYS A 508 51.53 16.34 54.75
N ALA A 509 51.13 15.82 55.91
CA ALA A 509 49.92 16.22 56.61
C ALA A 509 50.27 16.88 57.94
N PHE A 510 49.62 18.00 58.24
CA PHE A 510 49.80 18.80 59.45
C PHE A 510 48.44 19.07 60.09
N ILE A 511 48.36 19.00 61.41
CA ILE A 511 47.18 19.47 62.14
C ILE A 511 47.33 20.98 62.33
N VAL A 512 46.39 21.75 61.78
CA VAL A 512 46.44 23.22 61.79
C VAL A 512 45.59 23.79 62.94
N SER A 513 44.46 23.16 63.24
CA SER A 513 43.61 23.55 64.37
C SER A 513 42.84 22.35 64.91
N GLY A 514 42.36 22.46 66.15
CA GLY A 514 41.46 21.51 66.80
C GLY A 514 40.32 22.26 67.46
N GLU A 515 39.09 21.84 67.21
CA GLU A 515 37.84 22.44 67.69
C GLU A 515 36.93 21.35 68.25
N VAL A 516 35.99 21.71 69.12
CA VAL A 516 34.99 20.79 69.65
C VAL A 516 33.65 21.11 68.98
N LEU A 517 33.11 20.16 68.23
CA LEU A 517 31.81 20.28 67.57
C LEU A 517 30.74 19.58 68.43
N GLU A 518 29.55 20.17 68.52
CA GLU A 518 28.40 19.56 69.18
C GLU A 518 27.53 18.87 68.13
N GLU A 519 27.40 17.55 68.21
CA GLU A 519 26.66 16.74 67.25
C GLU A 519 25.76 15.77 68.04
N ASN A 520 24.44 15.83 67.83
CA ASN A 520 23.44 15.05 68.57
C ASN A 520 23.51 15.19 70.11
N GLY A 521 23.99 16.32 70.63
CA GLY A 521 24.12 16.58 72.06
C GLY A 521 25.40 16.04 72.71
N GLU A 522 26.31 15.46 71.91
CA GLU A 522 27.64 15.02 72.36
C GLU A 522 28.74 15.94 71.82
N GLN A 523 29.73 16.23 72.66
CA GLN A 523 30.92 16.99 72.26
C GLN A 523 31.92 16.09 71.56
N VAL A 524 32.18 16.36 70.27
CA VAL A 524 33.08 15.57 69.43
C VAL A 524 34.28 16.42 69.01
N PRO A 525 35.52 16.01 69.36
CA PRO A 525 36.73 16.69 68.90
C PRO A 525 36.91 16.54 67.38
N CYS A 526 37.13 17.67 66.71
CA CYS A 526 37.36 17.79 65.28
C CYS A 526 38.68 18.52 65.02
N TYR A 527 39.51 17.96 64.13
CA TYR A 527 40.81 18.52 63.78
C TYR A 527 40.83 18.92 62.31
N SER A 528 41.35 20.12 62.03
CA SER A 528 41.62 20.58 60.67
C SER A 528 42.99 20.07 60.23
N VAL A 529 42.99 19.07 59.34
CA VAL A 529 44.21 18.48 58.76
C VAL A 529 44.52 19.16 57.45
N MET A 530 45.63 19.89 57.37
CA MET A 530 46.16 20.41 56.11
C MET A 530 47.10 19.39 55.49
N VAL A 531 46.85 19.05 54.23
CA VAL A 531 47.73 18.22 53.42
C VAL A 531 48.42 19.12 52.41
N SER A 532 49.75 19.07 52.35
CA SER A 532 50.55 19.87 51.44
C SER A 532 51.61 19.01 50.74
N LEU A 533 51.92 19.38 49.50
CA LEU A 533 53.05 18.83 48.76
C LEU A 533 54.29 19.67 49.04
N GLN A 534 55.41 19.04 49.39
CA GLN A 534 56.65 19.76 49.63
C GLN A 534 57.29 20.19 48.30
N GLU A 535 57.64 21.46 48.14
CA GLU A 535 58.15 22.04 46.90
C GLU A 535 59.39 21.30 46.35
N VAL A 536 59.32 20.88 45.09
CA VAL A 536 60.51 20.69 44.24
C VAL A 536 60.43 21.74 43.14
N GLY A 537 61.00 22.92 43.42
CA GLY A 537 61.23 23.98 42.42
C GLY A 537 60.03 24.84 42.03
N GLY A 538 59.70 25.85 42.85
CA GLY A 538 59.24 27.17 42.38
C GLY A 538 57.84 27.31 41.75
N ALA A 539 56.99 26.29 41.74
CA ALA A 539 55.59 26.42 41.31
C ALA A 539 54.63 26.23 42.50
N GLU A 540 53.59 27.07 42.55
CA GLU A 540 52.56 27.22 43.60
C GLU A 540 52.39 26.05 44.59
N THR A 541 52.53 26.35 45.90
CA THR A 541 52.22 25.42 46.98
C THR A 541 50.73 25.08 47.01
N LYS A 542 50.38 23.90 46.49
CA LYS A 542 49.01 23.38 46.57
C LYS A 542 48.82 22.65 47.89
N ASN A 543 48.00 23.23 48.75
CA ASN A 543 47.56 22.65 50.02
C ASN A 543 46.02 22.60 50.07
N TRP A 544 45.47 21.66 50.82
CA TRP A 544 44.04 21.67 51.16
C TRP A 544 43.85 21.23 52.60
N THR A 545 42.83 21.80 53.24
CA THR A 545 42.49 21.51 54.63
C THR A 545 41.22 20.67 54.68
N VAL A 546 41.21 19.62 55.49
CA VAL A 546 40.06 18.73 55.66
C VAL A 546 39.76 18.55 57.16
N PRO A 547 38.50 18.75 57.60
CA PRO A 547 38.11 18.43 58.97
C PRO A 547 38.00 16.92 59.17
N ARG A 548 38.52 16.43 60.30
CA ARG A 548 38.48 15.02 60.70
C ARG A 548 38.16 14.86 62.17
N LYS A 549 37.24 13.94 62.49
CA LYS A 549 36.83 13.63 63.86
C LYS A 549 37.84 12.70 64.54
N LEU A 550 37.96 12.79 65.86
CA LEU A 550 38.85 11.88 66.62
C LEU A 550 38.53 10.39 66.37
N SER A 551 37.25 10.04 66.27
CA SER A 551 36.80 8.68 65.97
C SER A 551 37.27 8.17 64.60
N GLU A 552 37.42 9.06 63.61
CA GLU A 552 37.94 8.72 62.29
C GLU A 552 39.44 8.43 62.34
N PHE A 553 40.21 9.17 63.14
CA PHE A 553 41.62 8.87 63.39
C PHE A 553 41.80 7.52 64.10
N GLN A 554 40.98 7.23 65.10
CA GLN A 554 41.00 5.95 65.81
C GLN A 554 40.64 4.79 64.87
N ASN A 555 39.66 4.99 64.00
CA ASN A 555 39.28 4.01 62.98
C ASN A 555 40.40 3.78 61.96
N LEU A 556 41.06 4.85 61.50
CA LEU A 556 42.20 4.75 60.60
C LEU A 556 43.37 4.02 61.28
N HIS A 557 43.68 4.37 62.53
CA HIS A 557 44.76 3.73 63.29
C HIS A 557 44.50 2.23 63.45
N ARG A 558 43.27 1.84 63.79
CA ARG A 558 42.85 0.43 63.85
C ARG A 558 43.02 -0.28 62.50
N LYS A 559 42.59 0.34 61.41
CA LYS A 559 42.75 -0.23 60.05
C LYS A 559 44.20 -0.35 59.58
N LEU A 560 45.12 0.44 60.13
CA LEU A 560 46.55 0.40 59.82
C LEU A 560 47.35 -0.49 60.78
N SER A 561 46.75 -0.91 61.90
CA SER A 561 47.35 -1.81 62.88
C SER A 561 46.87 -3.25 62.76
N GLU A 562 45.75 -3.49 62.06
CA GLU A 562 45.43 -4.74 61.35
C GLU A 562 46.29 -4.87 60.08
#